data_AF-A0AAJ1I3Z4-F1
#
_entry.id   AF-A0AAJ1I3Z4-F1
#
_cell.length_a   1.000
_cell.length_b   1.000
_cell.length_c   1.000
_cell.angle_alpha   90.00
_cell.angle_beta   90.00
_cell.angle_gamma   90.00
#
_symmetry.space_group_name_H-M   'P 1'
#
loop_
_entity.id
_entity.type
_entity.pdbx_description
1 polymer ?
#
loop_
_entity_poly.entity_id
_entity_poly.type
_entity_poly.pdbx_seq_one_letter_code
_entity_poly.pdbx_strand_id
1 'polypeptide(L)'
;MKIARPSERDINAAGELLSLLNDLSSGYCPWDGGEDATYFDPDDRKHLRRLYDVLDSLLDRAPGFTNRVIGGMCYVICWDRNEILDPADDCLALHPDLLAGLRLLQAQRADFLPRLEREARAAVASTIEAACARHLAEMRLSSDLAAIQRTTPYCRLP
;
A
#
# COMPACT_ATOMS: atom_id res chain seq x y z
N MET A 1 -10.56 2.38 12.89
CA MET A 1 -10.19 1.59 14.09
C MET A 1 -8.94 0.75 13.78
N LYS A 2 -8.20 0.24 14.77
CA LYS A 2 -7.05 -0.66 14.55
C LYS A 2 -7.21 -1.95 15.34
N ILE A 3 -6.90 -3.08 14.70
CA ILE A 3 -6.89 -4.43 15.28
C ILE A 3 -5.54 -5.07 14.93
N ALA A 4 -5.04 -5.95 15.81
CA ALA A 4 -3.81 -6.70 15.55
C ALA A 4 -3.97 -7.57 14.31
N ARG A 5 -2.95 -7.57 13.43
CA ARG A 5 -2.95 -8.41 12.22
C ARG A 5 -3.09 -9.89 12.60
N PRO A 6 -4.00 -10.66 11.96
CA PRO A 6 -4.09 -12.09 12.21
C PRO A 6 -2.82 -12.79 11.73
N SER A 7 -2.34 -13.73 12.53
CA SER A 7 -1.30 -14.69 12.15
C SER A 7 -1.87 -15.76 11.23
N GLU A 8 -1.01 -16.54 10.57
CA GLU A 8 -1.45 -17.70 9.77
C GLU A 8 -2.26 -18.69 10.61
N ARG A 9 -1.84 -18.91 11.87
CA ARG A 9 -2.58 -19.73 12.84
C ARG A 9 -4.00 -19.21 13.08
N ASP A 10 -4.17 -17.90 13.16
CA ASP A 10 -5.50 -17.29 13.34
C ASP A 10 -6.37 -17.48 12.11
N ILE A 11 -5.79 -17.35 10.92
CA ILE A 11 -6.50 -17.53 9.64
C ILE A 11 -6.95 -18.98 9.50
N ASN A 12 -6.09 -19.95 9.81
CA ASN A 12 -6.44 -21.37 9.76
C ASN A 12 -7.56 -21.71 10.75
N ALA A 13 -7.46 -21.25 12.01
CA ALA A 13 -8.52 -21.46 13.00
C ALA A 13 -9.85 -20.79 12.60
N ALA A 14 -9.81 -19.62 11.98
CA ALA A 14 -11.00 -18.97 11.44
C ALA A 14 -11.62 -19.73 10.26
N GLY A 15 -10.79 -20.32 9.40
CA GLY A 15 -11.24 -21.20 8.32
C GLY A 15 -11.93 -22.45 8.85
N GLU A 16 -11.35 -23.11 9.86
CA GLU A 16 -11.96 -24.27 10.53
C GLU A 16 -13.29 -23.89 11.20
N LEU A 17 -13.34 -22.75 11.89
CA LEU A 17 -14.59 -22.24 12.47
C LEU A 17 -15.65 -21.96 11.38
N LEU A 18 -15.26 -21.36 10.26
CA LEU A 18 -16.17 -21.09 9.14
C LEU A 18 -16.76 -22.39 8.58
N SER A 19 -15.93 -23.40 8.33
CA SER A 19 -16.41 -24.71 7.87
C SER A 19 -17.39 -25.33 8.86
N LEU A 20 -17.04 -25.34 10.16
CA LEU A 20 -17.91 -25.86 11.22
C LEU A 20 -19.27 -25.15 11.25
N LEU A 21 -19.28 -23.82 11.11
CA LEU A 21 -20.53 -23.05 11.09
C LEU A 21 -21.36 -23.32 9.83
N ASN A 22 -20.71 -23.53 8.68
CA ASN A 22 -21.41 -23.87 7.44
C ASN A 22 -22.10 -25.24 7.54
N ASP A 23 -21.41 -26.25 8.08
CA ASP A 23 -21.96 -27.59 8.27
C ASP A 23 -23.17 -27.54 9.22
N LEU A 24 -23.04 -26.88 10.37
CA LEU A 24 -24.14 -26.70 11.31
C LEU A 24 -25.33 -25.96 10.68
N SER A 25 -25.07 -24.89 9.90
CA SER A 25 -26.12 -24.14 9.22
C SER A 25 -26.88 -24.99 8.19
N SER A 26 -26.22 -26.02 7.66
CA SER A 26 -26.76 -26.97 6.71
C SER A 26 -27.37 -28.20 7.39
N GLY A 27 -27.35 -28.25 8.73
CA GLY A 27 -27.88 -29.35 9.54
C GLY A 27 -26.96 -30.56 9.66
N TYR A 28 -25.73 -30.51 9.11
CA TYR A 28 -24.78 -31.60 9.17
C TYR A 28 -23.93 -31.55 10.44
N CYS A 29 -23.44 -32.72 10.87
CA CYS A 29 -22.40 -32.77 11.88
C CYS A 29 -21.09 -32.21 11.31
N PRO A 30 -20.42 -31.25 11.98
CA PRO A 30 -19.17 -30.66 11.51
C PRO A 30 -17.94 -31.56 11.77
N TRP A 31 -18.15 -32.85 11.97
CA TRP A 31 -17.10 -33.82 12.28
C TRP A 31 -17.36 -35.15 11.58
N ASP A 32 -16.28 -35.76 11.10
CA ASP A 32 -16.34 -37.11 10.55
C ASP A 32 -16.27 -38.17 11.65
N GLY A 33 -16.93 -39.31 11.43
CA GLY A 33 -16.60 -40.58 12.11
C GLY A 33 -17.39 -40.96 13.37
N GLY A 34 -18.69 -40.69 13.44
CA GLY A 34 -19.59 -41.45 14.33
C GLY A 34 -20.48 -42.35 13.48
N GLU A 35 -20.65 -43.62 13.85
CA GLU A 35 -21.39 -44.63 13.05
C GLU A 35 -22.84 -44.24 12.69
N ASP A 36 -23.41 -43.19 13.30
CA ASP A 36 -24.84 -42.84 13.14
C ASP A 36 -25.19 -41.36 12.84
N ALA A 37 -24.24 -40.42 12.81
CA ALA A 37 -24.59 -38.98 12.85
C ALA A 37 -24.15 -38.20 11.62
N THR A 38 -24.88 -38.35 10.51
CA THR A 38 -24.80 -37.44 9.36
C THR A 38 -25.34 -36.05 9.70
N TYR A 39 -26.36 -35.98 10.56
CA TYR A 39 -27.07 -34.74 10.90
C TYR A 39 -26.87 -34.35 12.36
N PHE A 40 -26.74 -33.05 12.61
CA PHE A 40 -26.60 -32.48 13.94
C PHE A 40 -27.96 -32.36 14.62
N ASP A 41 -28.17 -33.19 15.65
CA ASP A 41 -29.28 -33.05 16.60
C ASP A 41 -28.92 -32.03 17.72
N PRO A 42 -29.61 -30.87 17.82
CA PRO A 42 -29.38 -29.87 18.87
C PRO A 42 -29.91 -30.29 20.25
N ASP A 43 -30.77 -31.32 20.34
CA ASP A 43 -31.29 -31.86 21.59
C ASP A 43 -30.44 -33.04 22.12
N ASP A 44 -29.58 -33.62 21.29
CA ASP A 44 -28.62 -34.64 21.72
C ASP A 44 -27.46 -34.02 22.50
N ARG A 45 -27.40 -34.36 23.80
CA ARG A 45 -26.31 -33.94 24.70
C ARG A 45 -24.92 -34.33 24.22
N LYS A 46 -24.77 -35.46 23.51
CA LYS A 46 -23.48 -35.89 22.96
C LYS A 46 -23.02 -34.97 21.83
N HIS A 47 -23.95 -34.56 20.96
CA HIS A 47 -23.66 -33.61 19.89
C HIS A 47 -23.29 -32.24 20.46
N LEU A 48 -24.05 -31.73 21.43
CA LEU A 48 -23.74 -30.48 22.11
C LEU A 48 -22.38 -30.51 22.80
N ARG A 49 -22.06 -31.61 23.49
CA ARG A 49 -20.75 -31.78 24.14
C ARG A 49 -19.62 -31.76 23.11
N ARG A 50 -19.75 -32.53 22.03
CA ARG A 50 -18.73 -32.60 20.98
C ARG A 50 -18.52 -31.25 20.29
N LEU A 51 -19.60 -30.52 20.00
CA LEU A 51 -19.51 -29.16 19.45
C LEU A 51 -18.74 -28.23 20.39
N TYR A 52 -19.06 -28.27 21.69
CA TYR A 52 -18.33 -27.51 22.70
C TYR A 52 -16.83 -27.85 22.68
N ASP A 53 -16.48 -29.14 22.70
CA ASP A 53 -15.08 -29.58 22.76
C ASP A 53 -14.28 -29.12 21.52
N VAL A 54 -14.91 -29.12 20.33
CA VAL A 54 -14.28 -28.60 19.10
C VAL A 54 -14.07 -27.09 19.17
N LEU A 55 -15.07 -26.33 19.63
CA LEU A 55 -14.97 -24.88 19.78
C LEU A 55 -13.91 -24.49 20.83
N ASP A 56 -13.89 -25.18 21.97
CA ASP A 56 -12.91 -25.00 23.03
C ASP A 56 -11.48 -25.24 22.51
N SER A 57 -11.28 -26.35 21.78
CA SER A 57 -10.01 -26.66 21.13
C SER A 57 -9.57 -25.61 20.10
N LEU A 58 -10.50 -25.05 19.33
CA LEU A 58 -10.20 -23.95 18.39
C LEU A 58 -9.72 -22.68 19.12
N LEU A 59 -10.41 -22.31 20.20
CA LEU A 59 -10.09 -21.12 20.99
C LEU A 59 -8.76 -21.27 21.71
N ASP A 60 -8.44 -22.46 22.22
CA ASP A 60 -7.17 -22.77 22.87
C ASP A 60 -5.99 -22.78 21.88
N ARG A 61 -6.18 -23.34 20.69
CA ARG A 61 -5.12 -23.36 19.65
C ARG A 61 -4.77 -21.96 19.15
N ALA A 62 -5.75 -21.08 19.01
CA ALA A 62 -5.56 -19.73 18.47
C ALA A 62 -6.26 -18.62 19.30
N PRO A 63 -5.80 -18.31 20.52
CA PRO A 63 -6.52 -17.38 21.39
C PRO A 63 -6.73 -16.00 20.77
N GLY A 64 -8.00 -15.58 20.69
CA GLY A 64 -8.39 -14.27 20.14
C GLY A 64 -8.37 -14.18 18.60
N PHE A 65 -8.30 -15.30 17.88
CA PHE A 65 -8.36 -15.31 16.41
C PHE A 65 -9.64 -14.64 15.89
N THR A 66 -10.78 -14.84 16.57
CA THR A 66 -12.09 -14.27 16.20
C THR A 66 -12.05 -12.74 16.17
N ASN A 67 -11.46 -12.11 17.18
CA ASN A 67 -11.29 -10.65 17.20
C ASN A 67 -10.40 -10.14 16.06
N ARG A 68 -9.34 -10.87 15.73
CA ARG A 68 -8.39 -10.45 14.68
C ARG A 68 -8.95 -10.66 13.27
N VAL A 69 -9.57 -11.81 13.02
CA VAL A 69 -10.08 -12.18 11.70
C VAL A 69 -11.48 -11.63 11.48
N ILE A 70 -12.46 -12.06 12.27
CA ILE A 70 -13.87 -11.62 12.14
C ILE A 70 -13.98 -10.15 12.50
N GLY A 71 -13.43 -9.75 13.65
CA GLY A 71 -13.41 -8.34 14.05
C GLY A 71 -12.63 -7.46 13.06
N GLY A 72 -11.54 -7.97 12.47
CA GLY A 72 -10.83 -7.30 11.39
C GLY A 72 -11.72 -7.06 10.16
N MET A 73 -12.45 -8.07 9.72
CA MET A 73 -13.40 -7.93 8.60
C MET A 73 -14.52 -6.94 8.95
N CYS A 74 -15.22 -7.12 10.07
CA CYS A 74 -16.39 -6.30 10.41
C CYS A 74 -16.05 -4.84 10.75
N TYR A 75 -14.99 -4.61 11.54
CA TYR A 75 -14.72 -3.29 12.14
C TYR A 75 -13.54 -2.55 11.52
N VAL A 76 -12.75 -3.22 10.67
CA VAL A 76 -11.68 -2.58 9.90
C VAL A 76 -12.06 -2.50 8.42
N ILE A 77 -12.35 -3.63 7.77
CA ILE A 77 -12.56 -3.68 6.32
C ILE A 77 -13.96 -3.18 5.93
N CYS A 78 -15.01 -3.79 6.48
CA CYS A 78 -16.42 -3.47 6.14
C CYS A 78 -16.98 -2.27 6.91
N TRP A 79 -16.18 -1.64 7.78
CA TRP A 79 -16.65 -0.46 8.50
C TRP A 79 -16.58 0.76 7.59
N ASP A 80 -17.75 1.25 7.17
CA ASP A 80 -17.95 2.41 6.29
C ASP A 80 -17.06 3.62 6.63
N ARG A 81 -16.88 3.91 7.92
CA ARG A 81 -16.04 5.03 8.40
C ARG A 81 -14.56 4.93 8.07
N ASN A 82 -14.06 3.75 7.70
CA ASN A 82 -12.67 3.60 7.27
C ASN A 82 -12.50 3.78 5.76
N GLU A 83 -13.59 3.88 4.99
CA GLU A 83 -13.59 4.19 3.54
C GLU A 83 -12.67 3.26 2.71
N ILE A 84 -12.58 1.98 3.12
CA ILE A 84 -11.74 0.97 2.43
C ILE A 84 -12.48 0.39 1.22
N LEU A 85 -13.77 0.12 1.38
CA LEU A 85 -14.61 -0.48 0.35
C LEU A 85 -15.48 0.56 -0.34
N ASP A 86 -15.87 0.30 -1.58
CA ASP A 86 -16.86 1.10 -2.30
C ASP A 86 -18.26 0.88 -1.67
N PRO A 87 -18.91 1.91 -1.11
CA PRO A 87 -20.23 1.77 -0.51
C PRO A 87 -21.35 1.58 -1.54
N ALA A 88 -21.08 1.82 -2.83
CA ALA A 88 -22.04 1.66 -3.92
C ALA A 88 -21.95 0.28 -4.62
N ASP A 89 -20.92 -0.51 -4.32
CA ASP A 89 -20.72 -1.85 -4.85
C ASP A 89 -21.37 -2.90 -3.94
N ASP A 90 -21.99 -3.93 -4.52
CA ASP A 90 -22.60 -5.03 -3.77
C ASP A 90 -21.57 -6.12 -3.40
N CYS A 91 -20.35 -5.99 -3.90
CA CYS A 91 -19.21 -6.85 -3.63
C CYS A 91 -18.14 -6.14 -2.79
N LEU A 92 -17.18 -6.91 -2.27
CA LEU A 92 -16.00 -6.37 -1.57
C LEU A 92 -15.00 -5.75 -2.56
N ALA A 93 -15.33 -4.57 -3.10
CA ALA A 93 -14.48 -3.78 -4.00
C ALA A 93 -13.79 -2.62 -3.27
N LEU A 94 -12.58 -2.23 -3.70
CA LEU A 94 -11.86 -1.09 -3.12
C LEU A 94 -12.55 0.25 -3.47
N HIS A 95 -12.54 1.18 -2.52
CA HIS A 95 -13.11 2.51 -2.72
C HIS A 95 -12.50 3.22 -3.96
N PRO A 96 -13.31 3.93 -4.78
CA PRO A 96 -12.83 4.61 -5.99
C PRO A 96 -11.65 5.56 -5.76
N ASP A 97 -11.62 6.24 -4.62
CA ASP A 97 -10.52 7.15 -4.27
C ASP A 97 -9.20 6.41 -4.02
N LEU A 98 -9.24 5.21 -3.42
CA LEU A 98 -8.06 4.38 -3.25
C LEU A 98 -7.52 3.95 -4.62
N LEU A 99 -8.40 3.54 -5.53
CA LEU A 99 -8.03 3.17 -6.90
C LEU A 99 -7.44 4.36 -7.68
N ALA A 100 -8.06 5.54 -7.57
CA ALA A 100 -7.57 6.77 -8.19
C ALA A 100 -6.18 7.16 -7.62
N GLY A 101 -6.01 7.08 -6.30
CA GLY A 101 -4.73 7.31 -5.63
C GLY A 101 -3.63 6.36 -6.09
N LEU A 102 -3.93 5.06 -6.21
CA LEU A 102 -2.99 4.06 -6.73
C LEU A 102 -2.54 4.36 -8.17
N ARG A 103 -3.48 4.77 -9.04
CA ARG A 103 -3.16 5.20 -10.42
C ARG A 103 -2.28 6.44 -10.44
N LEU A 104 -2.58 7.44 -9.61
CA LEU A 104 -1.75 8.64 -9.48
C LEU A 104 -0.33 8.30 -9.02
N LEU A 105 -0.19 7.45 -7.98
CA LEU A 105 1.10 6.98 -7.49
C LEU A 105 1.88 6.22 -8.55
N GLN A 106 1.20 5.38 -9.34
CA GLN A 106 1.82 4.66 -10.44
C GLN A 106 2.34 5.62 -11.52
N ALA A 107 1.55 6.61 -11.92
CA ALA A 107 1.94 7.63 -12.89
C ALA A 107 3.15 8.45 -12.40
N GLN A 108 3.14 8.85 -11.13
CA GLN A 108 4.27 9.57 -10.53
C GLN A 108 5.55 8.73 -10.47
N ARG A 109 5.44 7.44 -10.13
CA ARG A 109 6.60 6.52 -10.15
C ARG A 109 7.16 6.35 -11.56
N ALA A 110 6.30 6.23 -12.55
CA ALA A 110 6.72 6.09 -13.95
C ALA A 110 7.42 7.35 -14.48
N ASP A 111 6.96 8.55 -14.09
CA ASP A 111 7.56 9.82 -14.52
C ASP A 111 8.74 10.27 -13.64
N PHE A 112 9.00 9.62 -12.50
CA PHE A 112 10.02 10.09 -11.54
C PHE A 112 11.41 10.22 -12.18
N LEU A 113 11.95 9.16 -12.77
CA LEU A 113 13.27 9.18 -13.42
C LEU A 113 13.28 10.05 -14.69
N PRO A 114 12.33 9.92 -15.63
CA PRO A 114 12.28 10.79 -16.81
C PRO A 114 12.20 12.28 -16.47
N ARG A 115 11.43 12.65 -15.45
CA ARG A 115 11.36 14.03 -14.96
C ARG A 115 12.70 14.48 -14.38
N LEU A 116 13.31 13.67 -13.53
CA LEU A 116 14.64 13.96 -12.96
C LEU A 116 15.70 14.16 -14.05
N GLU A 117 15.70 13.32 -15.08
CA GLU A 117 16.60 13.46 -16.23
C GLU A 117 16.36 14.76 -17.00
N ARG A 118 15.09 15.11 -17.26
CA ARG A 118 14.74 16.37 -17.93
C ARG A 118 15.21 17.58 -17.11
N GLU A 119 14.97 17.57 -15.81
CA GLU A 119 15.39 18.62 -14.88
C GLU A 119 16.91 18.74 -14.80
N ALA A 120 17.63 17.61 -14.69
CA ALA A 120 19.09 17.60 -14.66
C ALA A 120 19.69 18.12 -15.97
N ARG A 121 19.15 17.70 -17.12
CA ARG A 121 19.59 18.21 -18.44
C ARG A 121 19.35 19.71 -18.57
N ALA A 122 18.19 20.20 -18.15
CA ALA A 122 17.87 21.63 -18.16
C ALA A 122 18.84 22.44 -17.27
N ALA A 123 19.16 21.93 -16.08
CA ALA A 123 20.12 22.58 -15.18
C ALA A 123 21.54 22.63 -15.77
N VAL A 124 21.99 21.55 -16.41
CA VAL A 124 23.29 21.51 -17.10
C VAL A 124 23.31 22.51 -18.26
N ALA A 125 22.29 22.52 -19.11
CA ALA A 125 22.18 23.47 -20.23
C ALA A 125 22.24 24.92 -19.74
N SER A 126 21.45 25.27 -18.72
CA SER A 126 21.48 26.61 -18.12
C SER A 126 22.86 26.99 -17.59
N THR A 127 23.59 26.04 -17.00
CA THR A 127 24.94 26.28 -16.48
C THR A 127 25.94 26.56 -17.60
N ILE A 128 25.85 25.79 -18.70
CA ILE A 128 26.69 25.96 -19.88
C ILE A 128 26.41 27.32 -20.52
N GLU A 129 25.14 27.67 -20.76
CA GLU A 129 24.75 28.95 -21.34
C GLU A 129 25.27 30.14 -20.52
N ALA A 130 25.14 30.08 -19.19
CA ALA A 130 25.68 31.09 -18.29
C ALA A 130 27.22 31.18 -18.36
N ALA A 131 27.92 30.05 -18.48
CA ALA A 131 29.38 30.03 -18.62
C ALA A 131 29.83 30.61 -19.97
N CYS A 132 29.16 30.26 -21.06
CA CYS A 132 29.42 30.83 -22.38
C CYS A 132 29.19 32.35 -22.40
N ALA A 133 28.10 32.84 -21.79
CA ALA A 133 27.83 34.26 -21.68
C ALA A 133 28.92 35.02 -20.92
N ARG A 134 29.39 34.48 -19.78
CA ARG A 134 30.52 35.05 -19.03
C ARG A 134 31.80 35.09 -19.87
N HIS A 135 32.14 33.99 -20.51
CA HIS A 135 33.36 33.91 -21.33
C HIS A 135 33.34 34.91 -22.50
N LEU A 136 32.20 35.06 -23.19
CA LEU A 136 32.04 36.05 -24.24
C LEU A 136 32.17 37.49 -23.73
N ALA A 137 31.66 37.78 -22.53
CA ALA A 137 31.82 39.09 -21.91
C ALA A 137 33.29 39.38 -21.55
N GLU A 138 33.99 38.39 -20.97
CA GLU A 138 35.42 38.48 -20.66
C GLU A 138 36.28 38.71 -21.91
N MET A 139 35.99 37.98 -23.00
CA MET A 139 36.69 38.13 -24.28
C MET A 139 36.49 39.52 -24.89
N ARG A 140 35.28 40.08 -24.82
CA ARG A 140 34.99 41.45 -25.28
C ARG A 140 35.74 42.50 -24.46
N LEU A 141 35.73 42.37 -23.13
CA LEU A 141 36.49 43.27 -22.25
C LEU A 141 37.99 43.22 -22.55
N SER A 142 38.54 42.03 -22.77
CA SER A 142 39.95 41.86 -23.15
C SER A 142 40.27 42.51 -24.50
N SER A 143 39.41 42.33 -25.52
CA SER A 143 39.60 42.98 -26.82
C SER A 143 39.51 44.50 -26.75
N ASP A 144 38.58 45.03 -25.96
CA ASP A 144 38.39 46.46 -25.77
C ASP A 144 39.61 47.08 -25.07
N LEU A 145 40.12 46.44 -24.02
CA LEU A 145 41.37 46.84 -23.35
C LEU A 145 42.56 46.84 -24.32
N ALA A 146 42.70 45.79 -25.14
CA ALA A 146 43.77 45.70 -26.12
C ALA A 146 43.63 46.73 -27.26
N ALA A 147 42.41 47.14 -27.60
CA ALA A 147 42.16 48.23 -28.55
C ALA A 147 42.54 49.58 -27.95
N ILE A 148 42.11 49.86 -26.71
CA ILE A 148 42.46 51.09 -25.98
C ILE A 148 43.98 51.25 -25.93
N GLN A 149 44.72 50.22 -25.49
CA GLN A 149 46.18 50.22 -25.41
C GLN A 149 46.88 50.49 -26.76
N ARG A 150 46.28 50.11 -27.89
CA ARG A 150 46.83 50.37 -29.23
C ARG A 150 46.56 51.80 -29.71
N THR A 151 45.49 52.42 -29.21
CA THR A 151 45.07 53.78 -29.59
C THR A 151 45.62 54.88 -28.69
N THR A 152 46.10 54.56 -27.48
CA THR A 152 46.85 55.52 -26.66
C THR A 152 48.29 55.64 -27.18
N PRO A 153 48.70 56.81 -27.70
CA PRO A 153 50.10 57.02 -28.04
C PRO A 153 50.92 56.91 -26.76
N TYR A 154 52.06 56.21 -26.83
CA TYR A 154 53.06 56.22 -25.76
C TYR A 154 53.37 57.68 -25.39
N CYS A 155 52.84 58.16 -24.25
CA CYS A 155 53.46 59.26 -23.52
C CYS A 155 54.78 58.71 -22.99
N ARG A 156 55.84 58.75 -23.81
CA ARG A 156 57.21 58.81 -23.32
C ARG A 156 57.34 60.15 -22.60
N LEU A 157 57.18 60.12 -21.28
CA LEU A 157 57.66 61.21 -20.44
C LEU A 157 59.17 61.07 -20.28
N PRO A 158 59.91 62.19 -20.28
CA PRO A 158 61.37 62.26 -20.33
C PRO A 158 62.06 61.65 -19.10
#